data_AF-A0A328ZCF1-F1
#
_entry.id   AF-A0A328ZCF1-F1
#
_cell.length_a   1.000
_cell.length_b   1.000
_cell.length_c   1.000
_cell.angle_alpha   90.00
_cell.angle_beta   90.00
_cell.angle_gamma   90.00
#
_symmetry.space_group_name_H-M   'P 1'
#
loop_
_entity.id
_entity.type
_entity.pdbx_description
1 polymer ?
#
loop_
_entity_poly.entity_id
_entity_poly.type
_entity_poly.pdbx_seq_one_letter_code
_entity_poly.pdbx_strand_id
1 'polypeptide(L)'
;MSRIRFLPFSPRTPRAALRAAGAALLALCAATAAQAQAAPGADATAELGAITQRWLDDALQRGQASGGGSLPLRMEVSVGQLDSRLRLAPCARVEPYLPAGSRLWGRTRLGLRCVEGPTAWNVFLPVTVKAFGPAWVLTGNVASGAVLTESDATQAEVDWAAETTAIVANPENWVGLVASRNLMAGQAVRQHMVKAPTLFRAGAPVRVVAQGRGYSVTSAGQAVTAGAVGETVRVRMDNGRVVAGIVSNDGTVEIEL
;
A
#
# COMPACT_ATOMS: atom_id res chain seq x y z
N MET A 1 -75.51 -4.82 -61.20
CA MET A 1 -76.21 -6.10 -60.93
C MET A 1 -76.03 -6.40 -59.44
N SER A 2 -76.85 -5.83 -58.56
CA SER A 2 -78.14 -6.35 -58.09
C SER A 2 -78.04 -7.77 -57.50
N ARG A 3 -78.16 -7.89 -56.17
CA ARG A 3 -79.24 -8.63 -55.44
C ARG A 3 -78.82 -8.78 -53.95
N ILE A 4 -79.53 -8.16 -52.98
CA ILE A 4 -80.70 -8.69 -52.20
C ILE A 4 -80.19 -9.47 -50.96
N ARG A 5 -80.57 -9.27 -49.67
CA ARG A 5 -81.91 -9.04 -49.05
C ARG A 5 -81.86 -8.88 -47.50
N PHE A 6 -82.94 -8.28 -46.96
CA PHE A 6 -83.66 -8.47 -45.66
C PHE A 6 -82.93 -8.15 -44.33
N LEU A 7 -83.32 -7.11 -43.54
CA LEU A 7 -84.50 -6.93 -42.63
C LEU A 7 -84.51 -7.94 -41.44
N PRO A 8 -85.08 -7.68 -40.21
CA PRO A 8 -85.95 -6.58 -39.76
C PRO A 8 -85.77 -6.11 -38.27
N PHE A 9 -86.67 -5.21 -37.82
CA PHE A 9 -87.36 -5.13 -36.51
C PHE A 9 -86.54 -4.97 -35.20
N SER A 10 -86.59 -3.80 -34.52
CA SER A 10 -87.55 -3.39 -33.46
C SER A 10 -87.21 -3.95 -32.06
N PRO A 11 -87.69 -3.41 -30.92
CA PRO A 11 -88.00 -2.03 -30.51
C PRO A 11 -87.55 -1.74 -29.04
N ARG A 12 -88.07 -0.63 -28.48
CA ARG A 12 -88.38 -0.38 -27.06
C ARG A 12 -87.26 0.10 -26.11
N THR A 13 -87.28 1.42 -25.93
CA THR A 13 -87.17 2.12 -24.64
C THR A 13 -87.94 1.38 -23.51
N PRO A 14 -87.50 1.43 -22.23
CA PRO A 14 -87.73 2.63 -21.43
C PRO A 14 -86.61 3.03 -20.47
N ARG A 15 -86.63 4.34 -20.18
CA ARG A 15 -86.01 5.00 -19.03
C ARG A 15 -86.41 4.29 -17.73
N ALA A 16 -85.45 4.09 -16.83
CA ALA A 16 -85.47 4.67 -15.49
C ALA A 16 -84.31 4.12 -14.64
N ALA A 17 -83.55 5.05 -14.09
CA ALA A 17 -83.11 5.09 -12.70
C ALA A 17 -82.56 3.80 -12.06
N LEU A 18 -81.27 3.82 -11.68
CA LEU A 18 -80.89 3.88 -10.27
C LEU A 18 -79.36 3.85 -10.14
N ARG A 19 -78.84 4.85 -9.41
CA ARG A 19 -77.86 4.74 -8.33
C ARG A 19 -76.59 3.90 -8.56
N ALA A 20 -75.49 4.67 -8.54
CA ALA A 20 -74.32 4.47 -7.69
C ALA A 20 -73.31 3.34 -8.03
N ALA A 21 -72.05 3.71 -7.78
CA ALA A 21 -70.85 2.88 -7.71
C ALA A 21 -70.25 2.40 -9.04
N GLY A 22 -69.09 2.96 -9.41
CA GLY A 22 -68.28 2.41 -10.50
C GLY A 22 -67.26 3.33 -11.16
N ALA A 23 -66.82 4.42 -10.52
CA ALA A 23 -65.76 5.28 -11.05
C ALA A 23 -64.42 5.00 -10.34
N ALA A 24 -63.88 3.80 -10.52
CA ALA A 24 -62.50 3.46 -10.11
C ALA A 24 -62.06 2.15 -10.75
N LEU A 25 -61.71 2.11 -12.05
CA LEU A 25 -60.98 0.95 -12.62
C LEU A 25 -60.31 1.12 -14.00
N LEU A 26 -60.15 2.32 -14.57
CA LEU A 26 -59.59 2.46 -15.93
C LEU A 26 -58.44 3.46 -16.10
N ALA A 27 -57.70 3.76 -15.03
CA ALA A 27 -56.50 4.62 -15.09
C ALA A 27 -55.22 3.93 -14.57
N LEU A 28 -55.09 2.60 -14.72
CA LEU A 28 -54.01 1.81 -14.12
C LEU A 28 -53.19 0.96 -15.12
N CYS A 29 -53.01 1.42 -16.37
CA CYS A 29 -52.30 0.61 -17.39
C CYS A 29 -51.19 1.34 -18.18
N ALA A 30 -50.76 2.55 -17.81
CA ALA A 30 -49.79 3.32 -18.62
C ALA A 30 -48.45 3.65 -17.92
N ALA A 31 -48.10 2.95 -16.84
CA ALA A 31 -46.85 3.19 -16.11
C ALA A 31 -46.12 1.88 -15.79
N THR A 32 -45.73 1.12 -16.81
CA THR A 32 -44.82 -0.01 -16.63
C THR A 32 -43.65 0.06 -17.61
N ALA A 33 -42.46 0.21 -17.00
CA ALA A 33 -41.16 -0.25 -17.50
C ALA A 33 -40.53 0.48 -18.69
N ALA A 34 -40.05 1.71 -18.45
CA ALA A 34 -38.79 2.15 -19.04
C ALA A 34 -37.64 1.48 -18.26
N GLN A 35 -37.35 0.21 -18.54
CA GLN A 35 -36.14 -0.44 -18.03
C GLN A 35 -34.96 0.01 -18.90
N ALA A 36 -34.11 0.87 -18.33
CA ALA A 36 -32.80 1.18 -18.88
C ALA A 36 -31.97 -0.11 -18.88
N GLN A 37 -31.72 -0.67 -20.06
CA GLN A 37 -30.86 -1.83 -20.24
C GLN A 37 -29.40 -1.38 -20.03
N ALA A 38 -28.80 -1.77 -18.91
CA ALA A 38 -27.37 -1.59 -18.65
C ALA A 38 -26.54 -2.39 -19.67
N ALA A 39 -25.41 -1.83 -20.10
CA ALA A 39 -24.53 -2.48 -21.07
C ALA A 39 -23.83 -3.71 -20.44
N PRO A 40 -23.86 -4.90 -21.08
CA PRO A 40 -23.47 -6.19 -20.49
C PRO A 40 -21.98 -6.35 -20.13
N GLY A 41 -21.14 -5.33 -20.35
CA GLY A 41 -19.72 -5.34 -20.00
C GLY A 41 -19.35 -4.51 -18.76
N ALA A 42 -20.18 -3.53 -18.38
CA ALA A 42 -19.88 -2.66 -17.24
C ALA A 42 -20.03 -3.41 -15.90
N ASP A 43 -21.05 -4.26 -15.82
CA ASP A 43 -21.39 -5.04 -14.62
C ASP A 43 -20.28 -6.04 -14.26
N ALA A 44 -19.70 -6.71 -15.26
CA ALA A 44 -18.61 -7.68 -15.05
C ALA A 44 -17.33 -7.01 -14.51
N THR A 45 -16.96 -5.82 -15.00
CA THR A 45 -15.79 -5.09 -14.47
C THR A 45 -16.03 -4.57 -13.06
N ALA A 46 -17.25 -4.17 -12.73
CA ALA A 46 -17.63 -3.75 -11.39
C ALA A 46 -17.60 -4.92 -10.39
N GLU A 47 -18.04 -6.11 -10.81
CA GLU A 47 -17.98 -7.34 -10.02
C GLU A 47 -16.53 -7.71 -9.65
N LEU A 48 -15.60 -7.63 -10.61
CA LEU A 48 -14.16 -7.85 -10.35
C LEU A 48 -13.58 -6.85 -9.35
N GLY A 49 -14.03 -5.60 -9.39
CA GLY A 49 -13.69 -4.59 -8.38
C GLY A 49 -14.17 -4.99 -6.98
N ALA A 50 -15.40 -5.49 -6.86
CA ALA A 50 -15.96 -5.94 -5.58
C ALA A 50 -15.26 -7.20 -5.04
N ILE A 51 -14.91 -8.15 -5.91
CA ILE A 51 -14.10 -9.33 -5.54
C ILE A 51 -12.72 -8.89 -5.01
N THR A 52 -12.10 -7.93 -5.70
CA THR A 52 -10.79 -7.37 -5.30
C THR A 52 -10.88 -6.68 -3.94
N GLN A 53 -11.88 -5.84 -3.71
CA GLN A 53 -12.07 -5.12 -2.45
C GLN A 53 -12.16 -6.08 -1.26
N ARG A 54 -13.03 -7.09 -1.34
CA ARG A 54 -13.19 -8.09 -0.27
C ARG A 54 -11.89 -8.83 0.03
N TRP A 55 -11.17 -9.25 -1.02
CA TRP A 55 -9.90 -9.93 -0.85
C TRP A 55 -8.85 -9.05 -0.16
N LEU A 56 -8.80 -7.75 -0.50
CA LEU A 56 -7.89 -6.79 0.12
C LEU A 56 -8.21 -6.59 1.60
N ASP A 57 -9.49 -6.43 1.94
CA ASP A 57 -9.93 -6.27 3.33
C ASP A 57 -9.52 -7.48 4.19
N ASP A 58 -9.78 -8.71 3.69
CA ASP A 58 -9.38 -9.95 4.36
C ASP A 58 -7.85 -10.12 4.48
N ALA A 59 -7.11 -9.72 3.45
CA ALA A 59 -5.65 -9.81 3.44
C ALA A 59 -5.01 -8.81 4.41
N LEU A 60 -5.55 -7.60 4.52
CA LEU A 60 -5.07 -6.56 5.43
C LEU A 60 -5.37 -6.89 6.89
N GLN A 61 -6.55 -7.44 7.20
CA GLN A 61 -6.88 -7.90 8.55
C GLN A 61 -5.93 -8.99 9.05
N ARG A 62 -5.61 -9.97 8.18
CA ARG A 62 -4.66 -11.04 8.50
C ARG A 62 -3.23 -10.53 8.71
N GLY A 63 -2.79 -9.57 7.91
CA GLY A 63 -1.47 -8.96 8.01
C GLY A 63 -1.27 -8.15 9.30
N GLN A 64 -2.32 -7.46 9.75
CA GLN A 64 -2.28 -6.71 11.03
C GLN A 64 -2.16 -7.63 12.25
N ALA A 65 -2.79 -8.80 12.22
CA ALA A 65 -2.73 -9.77 13.31
C ALA A 65 -1.36 -10.47 13.47
N SER A 66 -0.51 -10.43 12.44
CA SER A 66 0.76 -11.15 12.38
C SER A 66 2.00 -10.26 12.56
N GLY A 67 1.84 -8.93 12.61
CA GLY A 67 2.92 -7.98 12.87
C GLY A 67 3.25 -7.85 14.35
N GLY A 68 4.34 -8.48 14.80
CA GLY A 68 4.81 -8.53 16.21
C GLY A 68 5.34 -7.22 16.81
N GLY A 69 4.79 -6.08 16.42
CA GLY A 69 5.20 -4.77 16.90
C GLY A 69 4.67 -3.71 15.95
N SER A 70 3.38 -3.38 16.04
CA SER A 70 2.80 -2.37 15.16
C SER A 70 1.90 -1.46 15.96
N LEU A 71 2.26 -0.19 15.96
CA LEU A 71 1.29 0.89 16.09
C LEU A 71 0.08 0.58 15.18
N PRO A 72 -1.17 0.74 15.63
CA PRO A 72 -2.33 0.43 14.81
C PRO A 72 -2.40 1.40 13.63
N LEU A 73 -1.95 0.95 12.45
CA LEU A 73 -2.00 1.74 11.23
C LEU A 73 -3.43 1.73 10.68
N ARG A 74 -3.95 2.91 10.36
CA ARG A 74 -5.24 3.07 9.71
C ARG A 74 -5.06 2.88 8.20
N MET A 75 -5.56 1.75 7.71
CA MET A 75 -5.45 1.38 6.31
C MET A 75 -6.57 2.03 5.50
N GLU A 76 -6.23 2.64 4.37
CA GLU A 76 -7.20 3.11 3.37
C GLU A 76 -6.94 2.42 2.04
N VAL A 77 -7.94 1.70 1.53
CA VAL A 77 -7.85 0.95 0.28
C VAL A 77 -8.56 1.71 -0.83
N SER A 78 -7.90 1.85 -1.97
CA SER A 78 -8.52 2.31 -3.21
C SER A 78 -8.24 1.31 -4.32
N VAL A 79 -9.32 0.80 -4.91
CA VAL A 79 -9.28 -0.12 -6.03
C VAL A 79 -9.49 0.68 -7.31
N GLY A 80 -8.53 0.58 -8.22
CA GLY A 80 -8.66 1.18 -9.53
C GLY A 80 -9.60 0.40 -10.45
N GLN A 81 -9.64 0.79 -11.71
CA GLN A 81 -10.52 0.17 -12.71
C GLN A 81 -9.69 -0.60 -13.75
N LEU A 82 -10.29 -1.65 -14.33
CA LEU A 82 -9.77 -2.27 -15.54
C LEU A 82 -10.01 -1.34 -16.74
N ASP A 83 -9.26 -1.54 -17.83
CA ASP A 83 -9.54 -0.86 -19.10
C ASP A 83 -10.98 -1.19 -19.53
N SER A 84 -11.81 -0.16 -19.71
CA SER A 84 -13.22 -0.29 -20.11
C SER A 84 -13.43 -1.04 -21.44
N ARG A 85 -12.38 -1.15 -22.27
CA ARG A 85 -12.39 -1.89 -23.55
C ARG A 85 -12.05 -3.36 -23.38
N LEU A 86 -11.60 -3.77 -22.20
CA LEU A 86 -11.32 -5.16 -21.89
C LEU A 86 -12.61 -5.97 -22.02
N ARG A 87 -12.52 -7.12 -22.71
CA ARG A 87 -13.62 -8.07 -22.87
C ARG A 87 -13.14 -9.40 -22.34
N LEU A 88 -13.64 -9.78 -21.17
CA LEU A 88 -13.29 -11.05 -20.53
C LEU A 88 -14.38 -12.07 -20.82
N ALA A 89 -13.96 -13.31 -21.08
CA ALA A 89 -14.91 -14.41 -21.15
C ALA A 89 -15.59 -14.59 -19.77
N PRO A 90 -16.87 -15.03 -19.73
CA PRO A 90 -17.54 -15.35 -18.48
C PRO A 90 -16.69 -16.29 -17.62
N CYS A 91 -16.69 -16.08 -16.31
CA CYS A 91 -15.93 -16.90 -15.37
C CYS A 91 -16.78 -17.22 -14.14
N ALA A 92 -16.93 -18.49 -13.81
CA ALA A 92 -17.64 -18.94 -12.62
C ALA A 92 -16.80 -18.74 -11.34
N ARG A 93 -15.47 -18.85 -11.45
CA ARG A 93 -14.56 -18.68 -10.30
C ARG A 93 -13.33 -17.86 -10.67
N VAL A 94 -13.29 -16.64 -10.15
CA VAL A 94 -12.15 -15.73 -10.24
C VAL A 94 -11.34 -15.82 -8.95
N GLU A 95 -10.04 -16.02 -9.07
CA GLU A 95 -9.12 -16.10 -7.94
C GLU A 95 -8.19 -14.87 -7.92
N PRO A 96 -8.28 -14.02 -6.90
CA PRO A 96 -7.33 -12.94 -6.69
C PRO A 96 -6.02 -13.43 -6.09
N TYR A 97 -4.91 -12.85 -6.53
CA TYR A 97 -3.58 -13.16 -6.00
C TYR A 97 -2.66 -11.93 -6.04
N LEU A 98 -1.77 -11.85 -5.06
CA LEU A 98 -0.69 -10.86 -5.07
C LEU A 98 0.51 -11.43 -5.84
N PRO A 99 1.07 -10.72 -6.84
CA PRO A 99 2.23 -11.21 -7.56
C PRO A 99 3.44 -11.38 -6.63
N ALA A 100 4.26 -12.40 -6.89
CA ALA A 100 5.46 -12.67 -6.11
C ALA A 100 6.37 -11.43 -6.02
N GLY A 101 6.89 -11.13 -4.83
CA GLY A 101 7.72 -9.95 -4.57
C GLY A 101 6.95 -8.63 -4.47
N SER A 102 5.63 -8.62 -4.67
CA SER A 102 4.82 -7.40 -4.46
C SER A 102 4.49 -7.21 -2.99
N ARG A 103 4.42 -5.95 -2.56
CA ARG A 103 3.91 -5.57 -1.24
C ARG A 103 2.44 -5.20 -1.34
N LEU A 104 1.69 -5.52 -0.28
CA LEU A 104 0.24 -5.25 -0.20
C LEU A 104 -0.10 -3.81 0.20
N TRP A 105 0.90 -2.98 0.52
CA TRP A 105 0.72 -1.56 0.80
C TRP A 105 1.34 -0.68 -0.29
N GLY A 106 0.98 0.60 -0.32
CA GLY A 106 1.42 1.57 -1.32
C GLY A 106 0.73 1.34 -2.65
N ARG A 107 1.39 1.76 -3.74
CA ARG A 107 0.92 1.51 -5.11
C ARG A 107 1.29 0.10 -5.52
N THR A 108 0.30 -0.74 -5.77
CA THR A 108 0.48 -2.15 -6.12
C THR A 108 -0.51 -2.58 -7.20
N ARG A 109 -0.43 -3.85 -7.58
CA ARG A 109 -1.31 -4.48 -8.56
C ARG A 109 -1.77 -5.82 -8.03
N LEU A 110 -3.07 -6.06 -8.09
CA LEU A 110 -3.65 -7.35 -7.77
C LEU A 110 -3.90 -8.13 -9.05
N GLY A 111 -3.43 -9.36 -9.11
CA GLY A 111 -3.75 -10.28 -10.21
C GLY A 111 -5.11 -10.93 -9.99
N LEU A 112 -5.89 -11.06 -11.05
CA LEU A 112 -7.17 -11.76 -11.07
C LEU A 112 -7.08 -12.81 -12.18
N ARG A 113 -7.28 -14.08 -11.83
CA ARG A 113 -7.28 -15.18 -12.79
C ARG A 113 -8.59 -15.94 -12.79
N CYS A 114 -9.09 -16.28 -13.97
CA CYS A 114 -10.19 -17.22 -14.09
C CYS A 114 -9.66 -18.65 -13.98
N VAL A 115 -10.19 -19.41 -13.01
CA VAL A 115 -9.84 -20.82 -12.82
C VAL A 115 -11.00 -21.76 -13.18
N GLU A 116 -12.19 -21.22 -13.42
CA GLU A 116 -13.37 -21.99 -13.82
C GLU A 116 -14.20 -21.21 -14.84
N GLY A 117 -14.06 -21.55 -16.12
CA GLY A 117 -14.76 -20.89 -17.22
C GLY A 117 -14.33 -21.45 -18.59
N PRO A 118 -15.03 -21.08 -19.68
CA PRO A 118 -14.73 -21.55 -21.03
C PRO A 118 -13.36 -21.08 -21.54
N THR A 119 -12.80 -20.00 -20.98
CA THR A 119 -11.49 -19.49 -21.36
C THR A 119 -10.77 -18.96 -20.13
N ALA A 120 -9.57 -19.49 -19.88
CA ALA A 120 -8.70 -18.97 -18.84
C ALA A 120 -8.20 -17.58 -19.23
N TRP A 121 -8.23 -16.65 -18.28
CA TRP A 121 -7.68 -15.31 -18.45
C TRP A 121 -6.98 -14.87 -17.17
N ASN A 122 -6.06 -13.92 -17.33
CA ASN A 122 -5.35 -13.30 -16.23
C ASN A 122 -5.22 -11.81 -16.49
N VAL A 123 -5.70 -11.00 -15.56
CA VAL A 123 -5.72 -9.54 -15.66
C VAL A 123 -5.20 -8.95 -14.36
N PHE A 124 -4.88 -7.67 -14.40
CA PHE A 124 -4.37 -7.00 -13.21
C PHE A 124 -5.09 -5.70 -12.96
N LEU A 125 -5.47 -5.51 -11.71
CA LEU A 125 -6.14 -4.33 -11.23
C LEU A 125 -5.14 -3.45 -10.47
N PRO A 126 -5.01 -2.16 -10.81
CA PRO A 126 -4.21 -1.26 -10.00
C PRO A 126 -4.90 -1.03 -8.66
N VAL A 127 -4.14 -1.11 -7.58
CA VAL A 127 -4.64 -0.90 -6.21
C VAL A 127 -3.68 0.05 -5.50
N THR A 128 -4.23 0.99 -4.73
CA THR A 128 -3.42 1.80 -3.82
C THR A 128 -3.93 1.60 -2.40
N VAL A 129 -3.05 1.13 -1.52
CA VAL A 129 -3.33 0.92 -0.10
C VAL A 129 -2.47 1.89 0.69
N LYS A 130 -3.08 2.90 1.30
CA LYS A 130 -2.40 3.83 2.21
C LYS A 130 -2.40 3.27 3.62
N ALA A 131 -1.37 3.59 4.39
CA ALA A 131 -1.25 3.16 5.77
C ALA A 131 -0.91 4.37 6.64
N PHE A 132 -1.93 4.98 7.25
CA PHE A 132 -1.75 6.15 8.09
C PHE A 132 -1.35 5.76 9.51
N GLY A 133 -0.33 6.44 10.04
CA GLY A 133 0.13 6.23 11.40
C GLY A 133 1.06 7.33 11.87
N PRO A 134 1.37 7.36 13.18
CA PRO A 134 2.26 8.38 13.74
C PRO A 134 3.69 8.20 13.19
N ALA A 135 4.37 9.30 12.89
CA ALA A 135 5.76 9.32 12.51
C ALA A 135 6.42 10.64 12.94
N TRP A 136 7.74 10.64 13.01
CA TRP A 136 8.53 11.86 13.20
C TRP A 136 8.65 12.62 11.88
N VAL A 137 8.19 13.86 11.87
CA VAL A 137 8.19 14.75 10.71
C VAL A 137 9.07 15.94 10.98
N LEU A 138 9.97 16.25 10.06
CA LEU A 138 10.91 17.35 10.18
C LEU A 138 10.19 18.69 10.27
N THR A 139 10.56 19.51 11.26
CA THR A 139 9.98 20.85 11.48
C THR A 139 10.70 21.92 10.65
N GLY A 140 11.96 21.67 10.27
CA GLY A 140 12.81 22.54 9.48
C GLY A 140 13.62 21.80 8.42
N ASN A 141 14.37 22.56 7.62
CA ASN A 141 15.30 21.98 6.66
C ASN A 141 16.58 21.53 7.38
N VAL A 142 17.09 20.36 7.02
CA VAL A 142 18.33 19.78 7.57
C VAL A 142 19.33 19.58 6.44
N ALA A 143 20.50 20.20 6.54
CA ALA A 143 21.54 20.06 5.53
C ALA A 143 22.16 18.65 5.55
N SER A 144 22.62 18.17 4.40
CA SER A 144 23.40 16.93 4.34
C SER A 144 24.64 17.02 5.26
N GLY A 145 24.88 15.97 6.02
CA GLY A 145 25.99 15.93 6.98
C GLY A 145 25.67 16.54 8.35
N ALA A 146 24.51 17.18 8.54
CA ALA A 146 24.08 17.65 9.86
C ALA A 146 23.61 16.49 10.75
N VAL A 147 23.88 16.60 12.05
CA VAL A 147 23.39 15.65 13.07
C VAL A 147 21.95 16.00 13.42
N LEU A 148 21.06 15.01 13.39
CA LEU A 148 19.67 15.17 13.80
C LEU A 148 19.54 15.11 15.33
N THR A 149 18.69 15.95 15.86
CA THR A 149 18.37 16.10 17.29
C THR A 149 16.87 15.95 17.51
N GLU A 150 16.45 15.66 18.75
CA GLU A 150 15.02 15.52 19.07
C GLU A 150 14.17 16.74 18.67
N SER A 151 14.74 17.95 18.67
CA SER A 151 14.06 19.19 18.28
C SER A 151 13.81 19.33 16.78
N ASP A 152 14.50 18.56 15.94
CA ASP A 152 14.39 18.68 14.48
C ASP A 152 13.11 18.06 13.92
N ALA A 153 12.41 17.25 14.70
CA ALA A 153 11.19 16.58 14.28
C ALA A 153 10.09 16.62 15.34
N THR A 154 8.84 16.53 14.89
CA THR A 154 7.66 16.41 15.74
C THR A 154 6.79 15.25 15.28
N GLN A 155 5.96 14.71 16.16
CA GLN A 155 5.07 13.61 15.77
C GLN A 155 3.87 14.14 14.98
N ALA A 156 3.58 13.49 13.86
CA ALA A 156 2.39 13.73 13.07
C ALA A 156 1.89 12.44 12.41
N GLU A 157 0.62 12.39 12.02
CA GLU A 157 0.09 11.29 11.22
C GLU A 157 0.54 11.44 9.76
N VAL A 158 1.14 10.39 9.19
CA VAL A 158 1.59 10.36 7.79
C VAL A 158 1.23 9.04 7.13
N ASP A 159 1.22 9.03 5.79
CA ASP A 159 1.10 7.79 5.02
C ASP A 159 2.46 7.06 4.97
N TRP A 160 2.58 5.99 5.75
CA TRP A 160 3.77 5.15 5.80
C TRP A 160 4.05 4.48 4.45
N ALA A 161 2.98 4.21 3.68
CA ALA A 161 3.03 3.52 2.41
C ALA A 161 3.30 4.45 1.21
N ALA A 162 3.44 5.76 1.44
CA ALA A 162 3.75 6.75 0.41
C ALA A 162 5.12 6.51 -0.26
N GLU A 163 6.08 5.92 0.47
CA GLU A 163 7.39 5.52 -0.06
C GLU A 163 7.71 4.08 0.34
N THR A 164 8.61 3.43 -0.41
CA THR A 164 9.05 2.06 -0.13
C THR A 164 9.95 1.96 1.09
N THR A 165 10.72 3.02 1.39
CA THR A 165 11.61 3.02 2.55
C THR A 165 10.83 3.16 3.84
N ALA A 166 11.17 2.34 4.84
CA ALA A 166 10.50 2.33 6.12
C ALA A 166 10.65 3.66 6.89
N ILE A 167 9.58 4.05 7.57
CA ILE A 167 9.57 5.12 8.58
C ILE A 167 10.42 4.67 9.77
N VAL A 168 11.16 5.61 10.35
CA VAL A 168 11.82 5.40 11.64
C VAL A 168 10.87 5.85 12.75
N ALA A 169 10.17 4.88 13.37
CA ALA A 169 9.13 5.17 14.35
C ALA A 169 9.70 5.64 15.70
N ASN A 170 10.85 5.09 16.11
CA ASN A 170 11.41 5.38 17.42
C ASN A 170 12.57 6.40 17.35
N PRO A 171 12.62 7.39 18.27
CA PRO A 171 13.69 8.40 18.34
C PRO A 171 15.10 7.85 18.38
N GLU A 172 15.35 6.79 19.12
CA GLU A 172 16.68 6.19 19.31
C GLU A 172 17.32 5.70 18.00
N ASN A 173 16.52 5.53 16.95
CA ASN A 173 16.97 5.08 15.64
C ASN A 173 17.26 6.22 14.66
N TRP A 174 17.13 7.49 15.07
CA TRP A 174 17.46 8.64 14.22
C TRP A 174 18.12 9.82 14.95
N VAL A 175 17.87 10.01 16.24
CA VAL A 175 18.52 11.03 17.06
C VAL A 175 20.01 10.72 17.18
N GLY A 176 20.86 11.72 16.94
CA GLY A 176 22.32 11.56 16.90
C GLY A 176 22.86 11.00 15.59
N LEU A 177 21.99 10.55 14.66
CA LEU A 177 22.41 10.16 13.31
C LEU A 177 22.59 11.38 12.42
N VAL A 178 23.32 11.19 11.33
CA VAL A 178 23.65 12.23 10.36
C VAL A 178 22.73 12.15 9.15
N ALA A 179 22.27 13.30 8.66
CA ALA A 179 21.48 13.40 7.44
C ALA A 179 22.29 12.92 6.23
N SER A 180 21.80 11.88 5.55
CA SER A 180 22.46 11.29 4.38
C SER A 180 22.41 12.20 3.15
N ARG A 181 21.46 13.13 3.12
CA ARG A 181 21.19 14.11 2.07
C ARG A 181 20.53 15.35 2.68
N ASN A 182 20.27 16.38 1.87
CA ASN A 182 19.44 17.50 2.32
C ASN A 182 18.00 17.01 2.54
N LEU A 183 17.45 17.35 3.70
CA LEU A 183 16.08 17.03 4.11
C LEU A 183 15.29 18.32 4.25
N MET A 184 14.01 18.27 3.92
CA MET A 184 13.11 19.42 3.91
C MET A 184 12.08 19.30 5.03
N ALA A 185 11.63 20.45 5.54
CA ALA A 185 10.50 20.50 6.46
C ALA A 185 9.27 19.76 5.88
N GLY A 186 8.53 19.07 6.73
CA GLY A 186 7.35 18.28 6.36
C GLY A 186 7.66 16.85 5.88
N GLN A 187 8.93 16.46 5.73
CA GLN A 187 9.29 15.07 5.42
C GLN A 187 9.25 14.20 6.67
N ALA A 188 8.65 13.01 6.57
CA ALA A 188 8.76 12.00 7.60
C ALA A 188 10.16 11.37 7.60
N VAL A 189 10.75 11.18 8.78
CA VAL A 189 12.08 10.58 8.94
C VAL A 189 12.04 9.11 8.52
N ARG A 190 12.84 8.76 7.52
CA ARG A 190 12.93 7.41 6.94
C ARG A 190 14.35 6.87 7.04
N GLN A 191 14.48 5.54 7.01
CA GLN A 191 15.76 4.87 7.20
C GLN A 191 16.86 5.35 6.23
N HIS A 192 16.53 5.64 4.96
CA HIS A 192 17.52 6.09 3.99
C HIS A 192 17.97 7.55 4.19
N MET A 193 17.26 8.32 5.02
CA MET A 193 17.56 9.75 5.27
C MET A 193 18.64 9.94 6.32
N VAL A 194 18.94 8.91 7.11
CA VAL A 194 19.88 8.97 8.23
C VAL A 194 20.96 7.92 8.09
N LYS A 195 22.14 8.20 8.63
CA LYS A 195 23.28 7.27 8.67
C LYS A 195 24.09 7.51 9.94
N ALA A 196 24.85 6.50 10.36
CA ALA A 196 25.74 6.63 11.50
C ALA A 196 26.77 7.77 11.29
N PRO A 197 27.11 8.54 12.34
CA PRO A 197 28.18 9.52 12.27
C PRO A 197 29.52 8.85 11.96
N THR A 198 30.27 9.41 11.02
CA THR A 198 31.66 8.99 10.77
C THR A 198 32.54 9.42 11.94
N LEU A 199 33.14 8.47 12.65
CA LEU A 199 34.03 8.73 13.78
C LEU A 199 35.47 9.02 13.33
N PHE A 200 35.92 8.38 12.27
CA PHE A 200 37.26 8.61 11.71
C PHE A 200 37.29 8.48 10.18
N ARG A 201 38.25 9.16 9.56
CA ARG A 201 38.48 9.12 8.10
C ARG A 201 39.48 8.01 7.74
N ALA A 202 39.53 7.68 6.45
CA ALA A 202 40.61 6.84 5.93
C ALA A 202 41.98 7.47 6.23
N GLY A 203 42.94 6.65 6.61
CA GLY A 203 44.28 7.05 7.02
C GLY A 203 44.39 7.47 8.50
N ALA A 204 43.30 7.59 9.23
CA ALA A 204 43.34 7.97 10.64
C ALA A 204 43.95 6.85 11.51
N PRO A 205 44.73 7.20 12.54
CA PRO A 205 45.14 6.24 13.56
C PRO A 205 43.91 5.81 14.36
N VAL A 206 43.76 4.50 14.58
CA VAL A 206 42.65 3.91 15.33
C VAL A 206 43.17 2.91 16.35
N ARG A 207 42.46 2.79 17.46
CA ARG A 207 42.68 1.72 18.44
C ARG A 207 41.94 0.48 17.96
N VAL A 208 42.62 -0.66 18.00
CA VAL A 208 42.08 -1.97 17.64
C VAL A 208 42.06 -2.84 18.88
N VAL A 209 40.92 -3.45 19.18
CA VAL A 209 40.76 -4.37 20.31
C VAL A 209 40.34 -5.72 19.75
N ALA A 210 41.21 -6.71 19.88
CA ALA A 210 40.93 -8.08 19.47
C ALA A 210 40.55 -8.90 20.70
N GLN A 211 39.34 -9.46 20.70
CA GLN A 211 38.83 -10.28 21.79
C GLN A 211 38.83 -11.75 21.40
N GLY A 212 39.32 -12.60 22.31
CA GLY A 212 39.22 -14.06 22.20
C GLY A 212 38.78 -14.65 23.54
N ARG A 213 38.61 -15.96 23.59
CA ARG A 213 38.11 -16.64 24.80
C ARG A 213 39.08 -16.46 25.98
N GLY A 214 38.76 -15.52 26.88
CA GLY A 214 39.52 -15.24 28.10
C GLY A 214 40.67 -14.24 27.95
N TYR A 215 40.80 -13.55 26.82
CA TYR A 215 41.84 -12.53 26.62
C TYR A 215 41.37 -11.39 25.70
N SER A 216 41.98 -10.22 25.87
CA SER A 216 41.77 -9.05 25.02
C SER A 216 43.11 -8.40 24.71
N VAL A 217 43.39 -8.18 23.43
CA VAL A 217 44.63 -7.55 22.95
C VAL A 217 44.28 -6.18 22.37
N THR A 218 44.88 -5.12 22.91
CA THR A 218 44.75 -3.76 22.36
C THR A 218 45.99 -3.43 21.54
N SER A 219 45.80 -2.87 20.35
CA SER A 219 46.87 -2.47 19.44
C SER A 219 46.49 -1.19 18.68
N ALA A 220 47.48 -0.49 18.14
CA ALA A 220 47.24 0.63 17.24
C ALA A 220 47.23 0.16 15.79
N GLY A 221 46.43 0.80 14.96
CA GLY A 221 46.41 0.56 13.51
C GLY A 221 46.01 1.81 12.75
N GLN A 222 46.07 1.73 11.42
CA GLN A 222 45.65 2.80 10.52
C GLN A 222 44.40 2.37 9.75
N ALA A 223 43.33 3.15 9.86
CA ALA A 223 42.11 2.89 9.12
C ALA A 223 42.36 2.97 7.60
N VAL A 224 41.97 1.94 6.86
CA VAL A 224 42.06 1.91 5.39
C VAL A 224 40.87 2.64 4.76
N THR A 225 39.72 2.61 5.43
CA THR A 225 38.47 3.29 5.04
C THR A 225 38.00 4.20 6.16
N ALA A 226 37.09 5.14 5.87
CA ALA A 226 36.36 5.84 6.93
C ALA A 226 35.50 4.82 7.73
N GLY A 227 35.21 5.15 8.99
CA GLY A 227 34.41 4.30 9.86
C GLY A 227 33.34 5.08 10.60
N ALA A 228 32.10 4.61 10.49
CA ALA A 228 31.01 5.01 11.36
C ALA A 228 30.67 3.90 12.37
N VAL A 229 30.01 4.26 13.46
CA VAL A 229 29.57 3.31 14.50
C VAL A 229 28.83 2.12 13.87
N GLY A 230 29.19 0.90 14.28
CA GLY A 230 28.60 -0.34 13.81
C GLY A 230 29.04 -0.79 12.42
N GLU A 231 29.82 0.01 11.69
CA GLU A 231 30.32 -0.38 10.37
C GLU A 231 31.54 -1.30 10.48
N THR A 232 31.64 -2.24 9.54
CA THR A 232 32.86 -3.02 9.36
C THR A 232 33.89 -2.21 8.59
N VAL A 233 35.05 -1.98 9.19
CA VAL A 233 36.17 -1.25 8.59
C VAL A 233 37.39 -2.15 8.43
N ARG A 234 38.24 -1.80 7.46
CA ARG A 234 39.56 -2.43 7.31
C ARG A 234 40.61 -1.56 7.98
N VAL A 235 41.48 -2.18 8.77
CA VAL A 235 42.58 -1.52 9.49
C VAL A 235 43.89 -2.19 9.11
N ARG A 236 44.88 -1.38 8.74
CA ARG A 236 46.26 -1.83 8.54
C ARG A 236 46.99 -1.78 9.88
N MET A 237 47.43 -2.94 10.34
CA MET A 237 48.23 -3.09 11.55
C MET A 237 49.68 -2.68 11.30
N ASP A 238 50.43 -2.46 12.37
CA ASP A 238 51.87 -2.16 12.36
C ASP A 238 52.71 -3.22 11.61
N ASN A 239 52.34 -4.49 11.71
CA ASN A 239 52.95 -5.62 11.01
C ASN A 239 52.60 -5.69 9.51
N GLY A 240 51.90 -4.68 8.97
CA GLY A 240 51.50 -4.58 7.56
C GLY A 240 50.25 -5.39 7.18
N ARG A 241 49.73 -6.25 8.08
CA ARG A 241 48.51 -7.02 7.82
C ARG A 241 47.29 -6.10 7.84
N VAL A 242 46.31 -6.40 7.00
CA VAL A 242 45.00 -5.73 7.03
C VAL A 242 43.99 -6.67 7.67
N VAL A 243 43.32 -6.16 8.71
CA VAL A 243 42.28 -6.87 9.45
C VAL A 243 40.95 -6.14 9.30
N ALA A 244 39.84 -6.86 9.40
CA ALA A 244 38.50 -6.29 9.41
C ALA A 244 37.93 -6.35 10.83
N GLY A 245 37.24 -5.30 11.24
CA GLY A 245 36.59 -5.22 12.55
C GLY A 245 35.44 -4.23 12.53
N ILE A 246 34.64 -4.22 13.60
CA ILE A 246 33.45 -3.37 13.75
C ILE A 246 33.83 -2.14 14.57
N VAL A 247 33.38 -0.95 14.14
CA VAL A 247 33.61 0.29 14.89
C VAL A 247 32.65 0.39 16.07
N SER A 248 33.21 0.48 17.28
CA SER A 248 32.49 0.74 18.51
C SER A 248 32.11 2.22 18.67
N ASN A 249 31.24 2.53 19.62
CA ASN A 249 30.75 3.90 19.87
C ASN A 249 31.87 4.89 20.22
N ASP A 250 32.97 4.41 20.79
CA ASP A 250 34.13 5.22 21.19
C ASP A 250 35.18 5.38 20.07
N GLY A 251 34.90 4.85 18.86
CA GLY A 251 35.83 4.88 17.72
C GLY A 251 36.87 3.76 17.71
N THR A 252 36.79 2.82 18.65
CA THR A 252 37.64 1.63 18.67
C THR A 252 37.17 0.61 17.63
N VAL A 253 38.10 -0.07 16.98
CA VAL A 253 37.78 -1.16 16.05
C VAL A 253 37.88 -2.49 16.79
N GLU A 254 36.76 -3.16 16.98
CA GLU A 254 36.66 -4.45 17.65
C GLU A 254 36.77 -5.60 16.64
N ILE A 255 37.59 -6.59 16.97
CA ILE A 255 37.82 -7.79 16.16
C ILE A 255 37.52 -9.01 17.02
N GLU A 256 36.65 -9.89 16.53
CA GLU A 256 36.42 -11.21 17.13
C GLU A 256 37.38 -12.21 16.48
N LEU A 257 38.20 -12.88 17.30
CA LEU A 257 39.23 -13.84 16.88
C LEU A 257 38.79 -15.30 17.09
#